data_AF-A0A9D9CI94-F1
#
_entry.id   AF-A0A9D9CI94-F1
#
_cell.length_a   1.000
_cell.length_b   1.000
_cell.length_c   1.000
_cell.angle_alpha   90.00
_cell.angle_beta   90.00
_cell.angle_gamma   90.00
#
_symmetry.space_group_name_H-M   'P 1'
#
loop_
_entity.id
_entity.type
_entity.pdbx_description
1 polymer ?
#
loop_
_entity_poly.entity_id
_entity_poly.type
_entity_poly.pdbx_seq_one_letter_code
_entity_poly.pdbx_strand_id
1 'polypeptide(L)'
;MKRIIRLLIGCLFALFAFTACQQYKYDDWKTQNRLWLEHNKTQPGVITTPTGLQYKVIYPGTKEDRKPNATSYVTVDYCGKLIDGVVFEDRVTSGYVNTFIQGWVEGLCKMH
;
A
#
# COMPACT_ATOMS: atom_id res chain seq x y z
N MET A 1 -29.96 40.92 -32.98
CA MET A 1 -30.21 40.18 -31.71
C MET A 1 -30.23 38.66 -31.87
N LYS A 2 -31.11 38.05 -32.69
CA LYS A 2 -31.21 36.57 -32.82
C LYS A 2 -29.94 35.86 -33.31
N ARG A 3 -29.10 36.52 -34.14
CA ARG A 3 -27.80 35.98 -34.61
C ARG A 3 -26.73 35.96 -33.50
N ILE A 4 -26.68 36.99 -32.66
CA ILE A 4 -25.75 37.09 -31.52
C ILE A 4 -26.13 36.05 -30.45
N ILE A 5 -27.43 35.87 -30.20
CA ILE A 5 -27.92 34.84 -29.27
C ILE A 5 -27.58 33.42 -29.75
N ARG A 6 -27.67 33.14 -31.07
CA ARG A 6 -27.25 31.84 -31.65
C ARG A 6 -25.74 31.59 -31.53
N LEU A 7 -24.91 32.63 -31.70
CA LEU A 7 -23.46 32.54 -31.54
C LEU A 7 -23.06 32.33 -30.07
N LEU A 8 -23.72 33.05 -29.14
CA LEU A 8 -23.46 32.91 -27.70
C LEU A 8 -23.90 31.54 -27.16
N ILE A 9 -25.04 31.01 -27.60
CA ILE A 9 -25.49 29.65 -27.22
C ILE A 9 -24.54 28.58 -27.79
N GLY A 10 -24.04 28.75 -29.01
CA GLY A 10 -23.04 27.85 -29.61
C GLY A 10 -21.70 27.85 -28.86
N CYS A 11 -21.21 29.02 -28.45
CA CYS A 11 -20.01 29.14 -27.61
C CYS A 11 -20.20 28.53 -26.21
N LEU A 12 -21.38 28.72 -25.60
CA LEU A 12 -21.69 28.14 -24.28
C LEU A 12 -21.77 26.61 -24.34
N PHE A 13 -22.30 26.04 -25.44
CA PHE A 13 -22.35 24.59 -25.68
C PHE A 13 -20.95 23.99 -25.90
N ALA A 14 -20.06 24.70 -26.62
CA ALA A 14 -18.68 24.27 -26.84
C ALA A 14 -17.84 24.30 -25.54
N LEU A 15 -18.07 25.28 -24.67
CA LEU A 15 -17.46 25.35 -23.34
C LEU A 15 -17.93 24.22 -22.42
N PHE A 16 -19.22 23.85 -22.47
CA PHE A 16 -19.77 22.75 -21.66
C PHE A 16 -19.26 21.36 -22.12
N ALA A 17 -19.06 21.17 -23.41
CA ALA A 17 -18.52 19.92 -23.98
C ALA A 17 -17.04 19.70 -23.62
N PHE A 18 -16.24 20.76 -23.46
CA PHE A 18 -14.84 20.65 -23.07
C PHE A 18 -14.66 20.29 -21.58
N THR A 19 -15.60 20.69 -20.72
CA THR A 19 -15.61 20.34 -19.29
C THR A 19 -16.14 18.93 -18.99
N ALA A 20 -16.95 18.35 -19.90
CA ALA A 20 -17.52 17.01 -19.71
C ALA A 20 -16.53 15.85 -19.97
N CYS A 21 -15.34 16.14 -20.51
CA CYS A 21 -14.27 15.17 -20.73
C CYS A 21 -13.15 15.28 -19.66
N GLN A 22 -13.49 15.67 -18.43
CA GLN A 22 -12.63 15.37 -17.28
C GLN A 22 -12.89 13.92 -16.88
N GLN A 23 -12.14 13.00 -17.48
CA GLN A 23 -12.13 11.59 -17.10
C GLN A 23 -11.80 11.51 -15.60
N TYR A 24 -12.79 11.12 -14.79
CA TYR A 24 -12.63 10.91 -13.35
C TYR A 24 -11.58 9.80 -13.16
N LYS A 25 -10.32 10.19 -12.95
CA LYS A 25 -9.19 9.29 -12.71
C LYS A 25 -9.30 8.76 -11.28
N TYR A 26 -10.21 7.82 -11.07
CA TYR A 26 -10.05 6.89 -9.96
C TYR A 26 -8.96 5.90 -10.40
N ASP A 27 -7.72 6.13 -9.98
CA ASP A 27 -6.69 5.13 -10.17
C ASP A 27 -7.09 3.89 -9.36
N ASP A 28 -7.23 2.76 -10.04
CA ASP A 28 -7.55 1.48 -9.40
C ASP A 28 -6.47 1.16 -8.35
N TRP A 29 -6.88 1.07 -7.08
CA TRP A 29 -5.98 0.80 -5.96
C TRP A 29 -5.16 -0.48 -6.16
N LYS A 30 -5.67 -1.46 -6.90
CA LYS A 30 -4.93 -2.68 -7.25
C LYS A 30 -3.75 -2.36 -8.17
N THR A 31 -3.97 -1.46 -9.14
CA THR A 31 -2.92 -1.00 -10.05
C THR A 31 -1.86 -0.21 -9.29
N GLN A 32 -2.26 0.71 -8.41
CA GLN A 32 -1.34 1.47 -7.57
C GLN A 32 -0.50 0.56 -6.66
N ASN A 33 -1.14 -0.39 -5.96
CA ASN A 33 -0.45 -1.37 -5.12
C ASN A 33 0.53 -2.24 -5.91
N ARG A 34 0.14 -2.71 -7.10
CA ARG A 34 1.02 -3.50 -7.96
C ARG A 34 2.26 -2.70 -8.37
N LEU A 35 2.08 -1.46 -8.84
CA LEU A 35 3.21 -0.60 -9.23
C LEU A 35 4.12 -0.31 -8.04
N TRP A 36 3.54 -0.06 -6.87
CA TRP A 36 4.30 0.13 -5.63
C TRP A 36 5.14 -1.10 -5.29
N LEU A 37 4.57 -2.31 -5.33
CA LEU A 37 5.30 -3.55 -5.07
C LEU A 37 6.41 -3.83 -6.10
N GLU A 38 6.16 -3.51 -7.38
CA GLU A 38 7.16 -3.66 -8.45
C GLU A 38 8.35 -2.70 -8.28
N HIS A 39 8.10 -1.50 -7.76
CA HIS A 39 9.15 -0.55 -7.42
C HIS A 39 9.85 -0.91 -6.09
N ASN A 40 9.10 -1.37 -5.09
CA ASN A 40 9.64 -1.64 -3.76
C ASN A 40 10.63 -2.80 -3.76
N LYS A 41 10.40 -3.85 -4.56
CA LYS A 41 11.32 -4.99 -4.67
C LYS A 41 12.70 -4.63 -5.21
N THR A 42 12.85 -3.48 -5.88
CA THR A 42 14.15 -3.03 -6.42
C THR A 42 14.92 -2.18 -5.43
N GLN A 43 14.33 -1.83 -4.27
CA GLN A 43 14.96 -0.96 -3.30
C GLN A 43 16.09 -1.68 -2.54
N PRO A 44 17.18 -0.97 -2.18
CA PRO A 44 18.30 -1.56 -1.46
C PRO A 44 17.89 -2.20 -0.12
N GLY A 45 18.26 -3.46 0.04
CA GLY A 45 18.01 -4.27 1.24
C GLY A 45 16.61 -4.88 1.30
N VAL A 46 15.75 -4.68 0.29
CA VAL A 46 14.48 -5.39 0.19
C VAL A 46 14.71 -6.81 -0.31
N ILE A 47 14.11 -7.77 0.38
CA ILE A 47 14.13 -9.19 0.05
C ILE A 47 12.70 -9.60 -0.29
N THR A 48 12.52 -10.27 -1.43
CA THR A 48 11.23 -10.84 -1.84
C THR A 48 11.24 -12.34 -1.60
N THR A 49 10.20 -12.87 -0.95
CA THR A 49 10.03 -14.30 -0.70
C THR A 49 9.23 -14.97 -1.83
N PRO A 50 9.19 -16.31 -1.91
CA PRO A 50 8.43 -17.01 -2.94
C PRO A 50 6.91 -16.76 -2.91
N THR A 51 6.35 -16.37 -1.76
CA THR A 51 4.93 -16.02 -1.62
C THR A 51 4.63 -14.60 -2.11
N GLY A 52 5.67 -13.81 -2.39
CA GLY A 52 5.58 -12.40 -2.77
C GLY A 52 5.71 -11.42 -1.60
N LEU A 53 5.90 -11.88 -0.35
CA LEU A 53 6.19 -11.00 0.77
C LEU A 53 7.51 -10.25 0.51
N GLN A 54 7.50 -8.94 0.69
CA GLN A 54 8.69 -8.09 0.63
C GLN A 54 9.01 -7.57 2.03
N TYR A 55 10.26 -7.70 2.46
CA TYR A 55 10.71 -7.18 3.75
C TYR A 55 12.12 -6.63 3.68
N LYS A 56 12.47 -5.79 4.64
CA LYS A 56 13.81 -5.25 4.85
C LYS A 56 14.15 -5.33 6.33
N VAL A 57 15.32 -5.84 6.65
CA VAL A 57 15.84 -5.83 8.03
C VAL A 57 16.40 -4.43 8.30
N ILE A 58 15.83 -3.74 9.30
CA ILE A 58 16.33 -2.43 9.75
C ILE A 58 17.36 -2.62 10.85
N TYR A 59 17.00 -3.40 11.87
CA TYR A 59 17.88 -3.82 12.96
C TYR A 59 17.83 -5.34 13.07
N PRO A 60 18.96 -6.05 12.88
CA PRO A 60 18.99 -7.49 13.09
C PRO A 60 19.00 -7.80 14.59
N GLY A 61 18.27 -8.84 15.02
CA GLY A 61 18.56 -9.47 16.30
C GLY A 61 19.86 -10.27 16.25
N THR A 62 20.21 -10.85 17.39
CA THR A 62 21.41 -11.65 17.58
C THR A 62 21.17 -13.12 17.24
N LYS A 63 22.25 -13.92 17.14
CA LYS A 63 22.08 -15.37 16.87
C LYS A 63 21.57 -16.13 18.09
N GLU A 64 21.77 -15.52 19.26
CA GLU A 64 21.37 -16.01 20.57
C GLU A 64 19.87 -15.76 20.83
N ASP A 65 19.26 -14.83 20.09
CA ASP A 65 17.84 -14.52 20.20
C ASP A 65 16.96 -15.66 19.68
N ARG A 66 15.83 -15.84 20.36
CA ARG A 66 14.85 -16.86 19.99
C ARG A 66 14.10 -16.42 18.75
N LYS A 67 14.29 -17.15 17.66
CA LYS A 67 13.51 -17.02 16.44
C LYS A 67 12.06 -17.48 16.64
N PRO A 68 11.05 -16.63 16.37
CA PRO A 68 9.65 -17.04 16.40
C PRO A 68 9.35 -18.11 15.35
N ASN A 69 8.43 -19.01 15.68
CA ASN A 69 7.80 -19.94 14.75
C ASN A 69 6.27 -19.72 14.77
N ALA A 70 5.53 -20.46 13.94
CA ALA A 70 4.09 -20.28 13.80
C ALA A 70 3.28 -20.46 15.10
N THR A 71 3.78 -21.21 16.08
CA THR A 71 3.11 -21.45 17.37
C THR A 71 3.66 -20.56 18.50
N SER A 72 4.61 -19.68 18.22
CA SER A 72 5.17 -18.77 19.22
C SER A 72 4.14 -17.73 19.65
N TYR A 73 4.19 -17.37 20.94
CA TYR A 73 3.50 -16.18 21.45
C TYR A 73 4.46 -15.00 21.41
N VAL A 74 4.07 -13.91 20.75
CA VAL A 74 4.93 -12.74 20.51
C VAL A 74 4.26 -11.46 21.02
N THR A 75 5.07 -10.47 21.36
CA THR A 75 4.67 -9.07 21.58
C THR A 75 5.37 -8.22 20.53
N VAL A 76 4.61 -7.42 19.80
CA VAL A 76 5.12 -6.64 18.66
C VAL A 76 4.66 -5.20 18.80
N ASP A 77 5.61 -4.28 18.79
CA ASP A 77 5.37 -2.84 18.61
C ASP A 77 5.44 -2.52 17.11
N TYR A 78 4.37 -2.00 16.52
CA TYR A 78 4.28 -1.78 15.07
C TYR A 78 3.47 -0.54 14.70
N CYS A 79 3.82 0.01 13.53
CA CYS A 79 3.05 1.03 12.83
C CYS A 79 2.66 0.51 11.44
N GLY A 80 1.36 0.36 11.20
CA GLY A 80 0.76 -0.03 9.93
C GLY A 80 0.42 1.19 9.06
N LYS A 81 0.93 1.21 7.83
CA LYS A 81 0.69 2.28 6.86
C LYS A 81 0.22 1.74 5.51
N LEU A 82 -0.63 2.50 4.84
CA LEU A 82 -0.97 2.29 3.42
C LEU A 82 0.19 2.74 2.52
N ILE A 83 0.15 2.39 1.24
CA ILE A 83 1.21 2.70 0.26
C ILE A 83 1.38 4.21 0.00
N ASP A 84 0.37 5.01 0.34
CA ASP A 84 0.39 6.47 0.28
C ASP A 84 0.92 7.11 1.58
N GLY A 85 1.28 6.29 2.58
CA GLY A 85 1.82 6.73 3.87
C GLY A 85 0.78 6.97 4.95
N VAL A 86 -0.53 6.85 4.67
CA VAL A 86 -1.59 7.01 5.68
C VAL A 86 -1.45 5.91 6.73
N VAL A 87 -1.31 6.32 8.00
CA VAL A 87 -1.25 5.40 9.15
C VAL A 87 -2.67 4.91 9.47
N PHE A 88 -2.86 3.60 9.57
CA PHE A 88 -4.15 3.02 9.97
C PHE A 88 -4.11 2.41 11.37
N GLU A 89 -2.94 1.99 11.87
CA GLU A 89 -2.73 1.51 13.24
C GLU A 89 -1.29 1.82 13.69
N ASP A 90 -1.11 2.18 14.97
CA ASP A 90 0.19 2.40 15.61
C ASP A 90 0.07 2.02 17.09
N ARG A 91 0.53 0.81 17.44
CA ARG A 91 0.32 0.22 18.77
C ARG A 91 1.20 -1.00 19.03
N VAL A 92 1.25 -1.41 20.29
CA VAL A 92 1.73 -2.72 20.72
C VAL A 92 0.60 -3.75 20.67
N THR A 93 0.88 -4.93 20.13
CA THR A 93 -0.03 -6.10 20.14
C THR A 93 0.67 -7.34 20.67
N SER A 94 -0.10 -8.33 21.12
CA SER A 94 0.41 -9.64 21.54
C SER A 94 -0.52 -10.75 21.09
N GLY A 95 0.05 -11.90 20.72
CA GLY A 95 -0.73 -13.03 20.23
C GLY A 95 0.12 -14.17 19.71
N TYR A 96 -0.55 -15.28 19.37
CA TYR A 96 0.11 -16.40 18.69
C TYR A 96 0.33 -16.06 17.22
N VAL A 97 1.53 -16.34 16.71
CA VAL A 97 1.93 -15.95 15.33
C VAL A 97 0.92 -16.44 14.29
N ASN A 98 0.45 -17.69 14.39
CA ASN A 98 -0.54 -18.29 13.49
C ASN A 98 -1.94 -17.65 13.48
N THR A 99 -2.23 -16.69 14.37
CA THR A 99 -3.50 -15.94 14.39
C THR A 99 -3.44 -14.61 13.65
N PHE A 100 -2.25 -14.17 13.22
CA PHE A 100 -2.08 -12.95 12.45
C PHE A 100 -2.30 -13.17 10.94
N ILE A 101 -2.35 -12.09 10.18
CA ILE A 101 -2.42 -12.13 8.71
C ILE A 101 -1.23 -12.89 8.12
N GLN A 102 -1.41 -13.53 6.97
CA GLN A 102 -0.41 -14.45 6.39
C GLN A 102 0.98 -13.82 6.21
N GLY A 103 1.04 -12.54 5.80
CA GLY A 103 2.32 -11.83 5.68
C GLY A 103 3.05 -11.67 7.02
N TRP A 104 2.33 -11.50 8.12
CA TRP A 104 2.90 -11.47 9.47
C TRP A 104 3.36 -12.85 9.92
N VAL A 105 2.56 -13.89 9.67
CA VAL A 105 2.95 -15.28 9.97
C VAL A 105 4.29 -15.61 9.36
N GLU A 106 4.47 -15.29 8.07
CA GLU A 106 5.72 -15.51 7.36
C GLU A 106 6.84 -14.58 7.84
N GLY A 107 6.57 -13.27 7.91
CA GLY A 107 7.58 -12.26 8.25
C GLY A 107 8.16 -12.43 9.66
N LEU A 108 7.32 -12.67 10.66
CA LEU A 108 7.77 -12.91 12.04
C LEU A 108 8.64 -14.16 12.15
N CYS A 109 8.33 -15.22 11.39
CA CYS A 109 9.16 -16.43 11.33
C CYS A 109 10.49 -16.22 10.58
N LYS A 110 10.74 -15.04 9.98
CA LYS A 110 12.03 -14.68 9.40
C LYS A 110 12.91 -13.86 10.36
N MET A 111 12.32 -13.26 11.40
CA MET A 111 13.03 -12.42 12.36
C MET A 111 13.94 -13.29 13.26
N HIS A 112 15.15 -12.78 13.50
CA HIS A 112 16.07 -13.24 14.54
C HIS A 112 16.04 -12.21 15.65
#